data_AF-A0AAW1Y9K3-F1
#
_entry.id   AF-A0AAW1Y9K3-F1
#
_cell.length_a   1.000
_cell.length_b   1.000
_cell.length_c   1.000
_cell.angle_alpha   90.00
_cell.angle_beta   90.00
_cell.angle_gamma   90.00
#
_symmetry.space_group_name_H-M   'P 1'
#
loop_
_entity.id
_entity.type
_entity.pdbx_description
1 polymer ?
#
loop_
_entity_poly.entity_id
_entity_poly.type
_entity_poly.pdbx_seq_one_letter_code
_entity_poly.pdbx_strand_id
1 'polypeptide(L)'
;MAAITCSATDLQPLLGPNTTAAAEYICARFGAVSNKFVDTGYAVDNTYLLFSAYLVFAMQLGFAMLCAGSVRAKNTMNIMLTNVLDAATGGIFYYLFGFAFAFGTPSNGFIGKQFFGLNHFPSTSFDYGYFLYQWAFAIAAAGITSGSIAERTQFVSYLIYSSFLTGFVYPIVSHWFWSADGWASPARAENLLFGSGVIDFAGSGVVHLVGGIAGLWGALIEGPRIGRFDHEGRSVAMRGHSGTLVVLGTFLLWFGWYGFNAGSFLNILKVYGDSGSYYGQWSAVGRTAVTTTLAGCAAALTTLLESACYPGTGMH
;
A
#
# COMPACT_ATOMS: atom_id res chain seq x y z
N MET A 1 20.73 -13.12 0.04
CA MET A 1 22.08 -13.25 -0.56
C MET A 1 22.85 -14.23 0.30
N ALA A 2 23.44 -15.29 -0.28
CA ALA A 2 24.38 -16.11 0.47
C ALA A 2 25.52 -15.21 0.93
N ALA A 3 25.88 -15.25 2.22
CA ALA A 3 27.00 -14.49 2.72
C ALA A 3 28.26 -14.96 1.98
N ILE A 4 28.92 -14.06 1.26
CA ILE A 4 30.26 -14.32 0.72
C ILE A 4 31.17 -14.41 1.95
N THR A 5 31.41 -15.63 2.40
CA THR A 5 32.27 -15.89 3.55
C THR A 5 33.69 -16.10 3.06
N CYS A 6 34.64 -15.43 3.71
CA CYS A 6 36.06 -15.63 3.47
C CYS A 6 36.63 -16.30 4.70
N SER A 7 37.21 -17.50 4.53
CA SER A 7 37.96 -18.17 5.59
C SER A 7 39.45 -18.10 5.31
N ALA A 8 40.24 -17.80 6.35
CA ALA A 8 41.69 -17.81 6.26
C ALA A 8 42.22 -19.21 5.90
N THR A 9 41.52 -20.28 6.32
CA THR A 9 41.86 -21.67 5.98
C THR A 9 41.75 -21.95 4.48
N ASP A 10 40.84 -21.28 3.79
CA ASP A 10 40.58 -21.50 2.36
C ASP A 10 41.63 -20.78 1.51
N LEU A 11 42.23 -19.73 2.05
CA LEU A 11 43.30 -18.95 1.40
C LEU A 11 44.70 -19.53 1.64
N GLN A 12 44.92 -20.26 2.73
CA GLN A 12 46.23 -20.83 3.08
C GLN A 12 46.87 -21.68 1.96
N PRO A 13 46.14 -22.58 1.27
CA PRO A 13 46.69 -23.35 0.15
C PRO A 13 47.12 -22.50 -1.06
N LEU A 14 46.51 -21.31 -1.23
CA LEU A 14 46.76 -20.41 -2.36
C LEU A 14 47.91 -19.43 -2.09
N LEU A 15 48.11 -19.05 -0.83
CA LEU A 15 49.13 -18.08 -0.41
C LEU A 15 50.46 -18.73 0.00
N GLY A 16 50.46 -20.03 0.29
CA GLY A 16 51.65 -20.79 0.69
C GLY A 16 51.83 -20.87 2.22
N PRO A 17 52.89 -21.55 2.69
CA PRO A 17 53.11 -21.78 4.13
C PRO A 17 53.37 -20.48 4.89
N ASN A 18 52.96 -20.43 6.17
CA ASN A 18 53.12 -19.28 7.09
C ASN A 18 52.40 -17.98 6.69
N THR A 19 51.31 -18.07 5.93
CA THR A 19 50.56 -16.89 5.44
C THR A 19 49.28 -16.55 6.21
N THR A 20 49.09 -17.11 7.41
CA THR A 20 47.86 -16.93 8.22
C THR A 20 47.51 -15.46 8.45
N ALA A 21 48.48 -14.62 8.84
CA ALA A 21 48.23 -13.20 9.05
C ALA A 21 47.80 -12.46 7.78
N ALA A 22 48.36 -12.83 6.62
CA ALA A 22 47.97 -12.26 5.34
C ALA A 22 46.56 -12.73 4.94
N ALA A 23 46.24 -14.01 5.12
CA ALA A 23 44.93 -14.58 4.87
C ALA A 23 43.84 -13.94 5.73
N GLU A 24 44.09 -13.77 7.03
CA GLU A 24 43.19 -13.07 7.96
C GLU A 24 42.99 -11.60 7.56
N TYR A 25 44.06 -10.89 7.21
CA TYR A 25 43.96 -9.50 6.75
C TYR A 25 43.12 -9.38 5.48
N ILE A 26 43.35 -10.26 4.50
CA ILE A 26 42.57 -10.30 3.25
C ILE A 26 41.10 -10.58 3.53
N CYS A 27 40.78 -11.59 4.35
CA CYS A 27 39.40 -11.89 4.72
C CYS A 27 38.73 -10.77 5.50
N ALA A 28 39.46 -10.08 6.38
CA ALA A 28 38.94 -8.90 7.07
C ALA A 28 38.62 -7.76 6.09
N ARG A 29 39.44 -7.54 5.05
CA ARG A 29 39.14 -6.55 4.00
C ARG A 29 37.95 -6.95 3.14
N PHE A 30 37.85 -8.22 2.74
CA PHE A 30 36.68 -8.72 2.02
C PHE A 30 35.41 -8.61 2.86
N GLY A 31 35.46 -8.95 4.15
CA GLY A 31 34.35 -8.77 5.08
C GLY A 31 33.92 -7.31 5.19
N ALA A 32 34.87 -6.38 5.32
CA ALA A 32 34.57 -4.95 5.35
C ALA A 32 33.91 -4.45 4.06
N VAL A 33 34.35 -4.93 2.89
CA VAL A 33 33.74 -4.58 1.60
C VAL A 33 32.36 -5.22 1.46
N SER A 34 32.20 -6.50 1.83
CA SER A 34 30.92 -7.21 1.80
C SER A 34 29.89 -6.52 2.68
N ASN A 35 30.26 -6.13 3.91
CA ASN A 35 29.37 -5.41 4.81
C ASN A 35 28.92 -4.07 4.21
N LYS A 36 29.82 -3.30 3.58
CA LYS A 36 29.44 -2.06 2.88
C LYS A 36 28.42 -2.30 1.76
N PHE A 37 28.52 -3.40 1.01
CA PHE A 37 27.53 -3.75 -0.01
C PHE A 37 26.19 -4.15 0.60
N VAL A 38 26.19 -4.88 1.71
CA VAL A 38 24.97 -5.23 2.46
C VAL A 38 24.29 -3.96 2.98
N ASP A 39 25.04 -3.07 3.64
CA ASP A 39 24.55 -1.78 4.16
C ASP A 39 23.99 -0.90 3.02
N THR A 40 24.69 -0.86 1.89
CA THR A 40 24.21 -0.14 0.69
C THR A 40 22.91 -0.75 0.15
N GLY A 41 22.78 -2.07 0.18
CA GLY A 41 21.55 -2.75 -0.23
C GLY A 41 20.36 -2.34 0.62
N TYR A 42 20.51 -2.37 1.95
CA TYR A 42 19.47 -1.88 2.86
C TYR A 42 19.13 -0.40 2.62
N ALA A 43 20.12 0.45 2.42
CA ALA A 43 19.90 1.87 2.14
C ALA A 43 19.12 2.09 0.83
N VAL A 44 19.44 1.35 -0.23
CA VAL A 44 18.76 1.42 -1.53
C VAL A 44 17.31 0.95 -1.42
N ASP A 45 17.09 -0.21 -0.80
CA ASP A 45 15.75 -0.78 -0.62
C ASP A 45 14.86 0.13 0.24
N ASN A 46 15.39 0.67 1.34
CA ASN A 46 14.64 1.57 2.21
C ASN A 46 14.34 2.92 1.54
N THR A 47 15.30 3.49 0.79
CA THR A 47 15.07 4.72 0.01
C THR A 47 13.95 4.52 -1.00
N TYR A 48 13.96 3.40 -1.71
CA TYR A 48 12.91 3.02 -2.66
C TYR A 48 11.54 2.86 -1.98
N LEU A 49 11.49 2.18 -0.83
CA LEU A 49 10.25 1.96 -0.09
C LEU A 49 9.68 3.26 0.48
N LEU A 50 10.53 4.12 1.05
CA LEU A 50 10.12 5.44 1.57
C LEU A 50 9.59 6.34 0.45
N PHE A 51 10.29 6.40 -0.68
CA PHE A 51 9.81 7.16 -1.83
C PHE A 51 8.46 6.64 -2.32
N SER A 52 8.29 5.32 -2.40
CA SER A 52 7.01 4.68 -2.73
C SER A 52 5.92 5.04 -1.71
N ALA A 53 6.24 5.06 -0.41
CA ALA A 53 5.31 5.47 0.65
C ALA A 53 4.87 6.93 0.50
N TYR A 54 5.78 7.84 0.13
CA TYR A 54 5.44 9.25 -0.10
C TYR A 54 4.49 9.43 -1.29
N LEU A 55 4.69 8.66 -2.36
CA LEU A 55 3.78 8.64 -3.51
C LEU A 55 2.39 8.12 -3.11
N VAL A 56 2.33 7.05 -2.32
CA VAL A 56 1.04 6.53 -1.82
C VAL A 56 0.37 7.54 -0.91
N PHE A 57 1.11 8.20 -0.01
CA PHE A 57 0.56 9.24 0.84
C PHE A 57 0.05 10.45 0.01
N ALA A 58 0.70 10.78 -1.11
CA ALA A 58 0.21 11.80 -2.04
C ALA A 58 -1.16 11.46 -2.65
N MET A 59 -1.56 10.17 -2.66
CA MET A 59 -2.93 9.79 -3.03
C MET A 59 -3.97 10.40 -2.09
N GLN A 60 -3.63 10.73 -0.84
CA GLN A 60 -4.53 11.43 0.07
C GLN A 60 -4.94 12.80 -0.47
N LEU A 61 -4.01 13.52 -1.12
CA LEU A 61 -4.30 14.76 -1.83
C LEU A 61 -5.22 14.49 -3.03
N GLY A 62 -4.97 13.39 -3.74
CA GLY A 62 -5.81 12.94 -4.84
C GLY A 62 -7.25 12.65 -4.41
N PHE A 63 -7.45 11.88 -3.34
CA PHE A 63 -8.77 11.61 -2.75
C PHE A 63 -9.45 12.89 -2.28
N ALA A 64 -8.72 13.78 -1.61
CA ALA A 64 -9.26 15.04 -1.13
C ALA A 64 -9.80 15.90 -2.29
N MET A 65 -9.02 16.07 -3.36
CA MET A 65 -9.44 16.86 -4.53
C MET A 65 -10.57 16.17 -5.32
N LEU A 66 -10.47 14.86 -5.53
CA LEU A 66 -11.50 14.07 -6.23
C LEU A 66 -12.84 14.14 -5.50
N CYS A 67 -12.83 13.90 -4.18
CA CYS A 67 -14.04 13.92 -3.37
C CYS A 67 -14.60 15.33 -3.24
N ALA A 68 -13.75 16.34 -3.02
CA ALA A 68 -14.16 17.75 -3.04
C ALA A 68 -14.90 18.07 -4.34
N GLY A 69 -14.29 17.84 -5.50
CA GLY A 69 -14.91 18.11 -6.80
C GLY A 69 -16.23 17.37 -7.04
N SER A 70 -16.37 16.17 -6.45
CA SER A 70 -17.53 15.28 -6.61
C SER A 70 -18.70 15.57 -5.67
N VAL A 71 -18.51 16.36 -4.61
CA VAL A 71 -19.59 16.78 -3.69
C VAL A 71 -20.15 18.16 -4.06
N ARG A 72 -21.29 18.53 -3.47
CA ARG A 72 -21.85 19.89 -3.59
C ARG A 72 -20.94 20.87 -2.85
N ALA A 73 -20.79 22.08 -3.37
CA ALA A 73 -19.85 23.10 -2.86
C ALA A 73 -19.97 23.37 -1.35
N LYS A 74 -21.20 23.33 -0.81
CA LYS A 74 -21.45 23.53 0.63
C LYS A 74 -20.80 22.49 1.54
N ASN A 75 -20.45 21.32 1.00
CA ASN A 75 -19.87 20.20 1.75
C ASN A 75 -18.35 20.05 1.53
N THR A 76 -17.74 20.89 0.69
CA THR A 76 -16.32 20.81 0.34
C THR A 76 -15.41 20.91 1.58
N MET A 77 -15.68 21.86 2.49
CA MET A 77 -14.87 22.00 3.70
C MET A 77 -14.95 20.77 4.60
N ASN A 78 -16.14 20.17 4.73
CA ASN A 78 -16.32 18.98 5.55
C ASN A 78 -15.49 17.80 5.01
N ILE A 79 -15.57 17.51 3.71
CA ILE A 79 -14.85 16.38 3.12
C ILE A 79 -13.32 16.58 3.12
N MET A 80 -12.86 17.83 2.99
CA MET A 80 -11.44 18.17 3.10
C MET A 80 -10.91 17.94 4.52
N LEU A 81 -11.65 18.40 5.55
CA LEU A 81 -11.30 18.17 6.95
C LEU A 81 -11.29 16.67 7.28
N THR A 82 -12.29 15.94 6.77
CA THR A 82 -12.36 14.49 6.89
C THR A 82 -11.09 13.81 6.36
N ASN A 83 -10.61 14.19 5.18
CA ASN A 83 -9.40 13.62 4.58
C ASN A 83 -8.14 13.87 5.42
N VAL A 84 -7.97 15.07 5.97
CA VAL A 84 -6.81 15.38 6.83
C VAL A 84 -6.85 14.58 8.12
N LEU A 85 -8.03 14.46 8.74
CA LEU A 85 -8.18 13.75 9.99
C LEU A 85 -8.17 12.24 9.82
N ASP A 86 -8.52 11.71 8.66
CA ASP A 86 -8.31 10.30 8.33
C ASP A 86 -6.84 9.94 8.36
N ALA A 87 -5.98 10.78 7.78
CA ALA A 87 -4.54 10.58 7.85
C ALA A 87 -4.04 10.63 9.31
N ALA A 88 -4.48 11.64 10.07
CA ALA A 88 -4.02 11.83 11.46
C ALA A 88 -4.50 10.73 12.41
N THR A 89 -5.82 10.45 12.43
CA THR A 89 -6.41 9.42 13.29
C THR A 89 -5.99 8.03 12.83
N GLY A 90 -6.02 7.76 11.52
CA GLY A 90 -5.51 6.51 10.96
C GLY A 90 -4.04 6.26 11.29
N GLY A 91 -3.20 7.30 11.32
CA GLY A 91 -1.81 7.21 11.79
C GLY A 91 -1.69 6.73 13.22
N ILE A 92 -2.44 7.33 14.13
CA ILE A 92 -2.42 6.97 15.55
C ILE A 92 -2.94 5.55 15.77
N PHE A 93 -4.08 5.20 15.17
CA PHE A 93 -4.70 3.88 15.37
C PHE A 93 -3.92 2.75 14.67
N TYR A 94 -3.34 3.02 13.50
CA TYR A 94 -2.46 2.06 12.84
C TYR A 94 -1.15 1.86 13.60
N TYR A 95 -0.59 2.92 14.19
CA TYR A 95 0.57 2.83 15.09
C TYR A 95 0.28 2.00 16.35
N LEU A 96 -0.81 2.30 17.05
CA LEU A 96 -1.13 1.64 18.31
C LEU A 96 -1.53 0.18 18.11
N PHE A 97 -2.35 -0.10 17.10
CA PHE A 97 -3.02 -1.40 16.93
C PHE A 97 -2.85 -1.99 15.53
N GLY A 98 -2.99 -1.18 14.48
CA GLY A 98 -3.14 -1.71 13.13
C GLY A 98 -1.91 -2.47 12.62
N PHE A 99 -0.71 -1.94 12.80
CA PHE A 99 0.51 -2.65 12.42
C PHE A 99 0.64 -3.98 13.17
N ALA A 100 0.27 -3.99 14.45
CA ALA A 100 0.33 -5.18 15.29
C ALA A 100 -0.60 -6.29 14.79
N PHE A 101 -1.84 -5.93 14.47
CA PHE A 101 -2.82 -6.86 13.93
C PHE A 101 -2.47 -7.32 12.52
N ALA A 102 -1.85 -6.48 11.68
CA ALA A 102 -1.45 -6.85 10.33
C ALA A 102 -0.21 -7.76 10.30
N PHE A 103 0.86 -7.40 11.00
CA PHE A 103 2.20 -8.01 10.79
C PHE A 103 2.85 -8.58 12.07
N GLY A 104 2.15 -8.54 13.21
CA GLY A 104 2.62 -9.08 14.47
C GLY A 104 2.73 -10.61 14.50
N THR A 105 3.86 -11.14 14.01
CA THR A 105 4.19 -12.57 13.94
C THR A 105 5.21 -12.95 15.02
N PRO A 106 5.23 -14.20 15.53
CA PRO A 106 4.32 -15.31 15.21
C PRO A 106 2.88 -15.10 15.70
N SER A 107 1.90 -15.64 14.97
CA SER A 107 0.45 -15.45 15.22
C SER A 107 -0.42 -16.70 14.97
N ASN A 108 -1.75 -16.59 15.07
CA ASN A 108 -2.70 -17.69 14.80
C ASN A 108 -3.31 -17.67 13.38
N GLY A 109 -2.71 -16.91 12.46
CA GLY A 109 -3.11 -16.75 11.06
C GLY A 109 -4.39 -15.95 10.79
N PHE A 110 -5.21 -15.71 11.81
CA PHE A 110 -6.36 -14.80 11.70
C PHE A 110 -5.97 -13.36 12.05
N ILE A 111 -5.15 -13.15 13.07
CA ILE A 111 -4.77 -11.82 13.55
C ILE A 111 -3.37 -11.82 14.19
N GLY A 112 -2.59 -10.80 13.90
CA GLY A 112 -1.28 -10.56 14.53
C GLY A 112 -1.38 -10.18 16.01
N LYS A 113 -0.29 -10.42 16.77
CA LYS A 113 -0.28 -10.28 18.24
C LYS A 113 0.95 -9.55 18.80
N GLN A 114 1.85 -9.08 17.95
CA GLN A 114 3.09 -8.41 18.33
C GLN A 114 3.16 -7.00 17.74
N PHE A 115 4.10 -6.16 18.20
CA PHE A 115 4.32 -4.79 17.70
C PHE A 115 3.23 -3.74 18.03
N PHE A 116 2.44 -3.93 19.10
CA PHE A 116 1.55 -2.86 19.59
C PHE A 116 2.37 -1.61 19.94
N GLY A 117 1.99 -0.46 19.39
CA GLY A 117 2.76 0.78 19.53
C GLY A 117 4.20 0.68 19.01
N LEU A 118 4.46 -0.21 18.03
CA LEU A 118 5.79 -0.54 17.53
C LEU A 118 6.77 -0.98 18.62
N ASN A 119 6.27 -1.66 19.68
CA ASN A 119 7.15 -2.28 20.65
C ASN A 119 8.03 -3.35 19.98
N HIS A 120 9.33 -3.40 20.32
CA HIS A 120 10.36 -4.26 19.70
C HIS A 120 10.62 -3.97 18.21
N PHE A 121 10.60 -2.69 17.84
CA PHE A 121 10.88 -2.20 16.48
C PHE A 121 12.14 -1.30 16.48
N PRO A 122 12.97 -1.30 15.43
CA PRO A 122 12.94 -2.17 14.25
C PRO A 122 13.31 -3.62 14.60
N SER A 123 13.04 -4.53 13.66
CA SER A 123 13.37 -5.96 13.76
C SER A 123 14.12 -6.43 12.51
N THR A 124 14.56 -7.69 12.50
CA THR A 124 15.19 -8.29 11.31
C THR A 124 14.25 -8.36 10.10
N SER A 125 12.93 -8.32 10.30
CA SER A 125 11.92 -8.45 9.25
C SER A 125 11.29 -7.12 8.86
N PHE A 126 11.30 -6.13 9.75
CA PHE A 126 10.57 -4.88 9.57
C PHE A 126 11.33 -3.67 10.10
N ASP A 127 11.30 -2.59 9.32
CA ASP A 127 11.86 -1.28 9.66
C ASP A 127 10.80 -0.18 9.42
N TYR A 128 11.06 1.06 9.87
CA TYR A 128 10.11 2.17 9.87
C TYR A 128 9.58 2.54 8.48
N GLY A 129 10.37 2.30 7.42
CA GLY A 129 9.91 2.46 6.04
C GLY A 129 8.74 1.54 5.69
N TYR A 130 8.76 0.30 6.20
CA TYR A 130 7.66 -0.65 6.01
C TYR A 130 6.41 -0.24 6.78
N PHE A 131 6.56 0.24 8.02
CA PHE A 131 5.43 0.80 8.78
C PHE A 131 4.77 1.95 8.02
N LEU A 132 5.56 2.93 7.55
CA LEU A 132 5.04 4.08 6.83
C LEU A 132 4.32 3.68 5.54
N TYR A 133 4.89 2.74 4.79
CA TYR A 133 4.29 2.22 3.56
C TYR A 133 2.92 1.58 3.83
N GLN A 134 2.85 0.72 4.85
CA GLN A 134 1.61 0.00 5.18
C GLN A 134 0.53 0.90 5.79
N TRP A 135 0.92 1.92 6.57
CA TRP A 135 0.01 2.95 7.03
C TRP A 135 -0.61 3.71 5.84
N ALA A 136 0.18 4.06 4.84
CA ALA A 136 -0.29 4.79 3.65
C ALA A 136 -1.36 3.97 2.88
N PHE A 137 -1.27 2.65 2.88
CA PHE A 137 -2.31 1.76 2.32
C PHE A 137 -3.58 1.72 3.19
N ALA A 138 -3.41 1.66 4.51
CA ALA A 138 -4.54 1.65 5.45
C ALA A 138 -5.41 2.91 5.30
N ILE A 139 -4.79 4.08 5.19
CA ILE A 139 -5.52 5.34 4.99
C ILE A 139 -6.17 5.41 3.60
N ALA A 140 -5.58 4.78 2.57
CA ALA A 140 -6.20 4.71 1.26
C ALA A 140 -7.52 3.90 1.31
N ALA A 141 -7.58 2.81 2.07
CA ALA A 141 -8.81 2.05 2.29
C ALA A 141 -9.89 2.89 2.99
N ALA A 142 -9.50 3.69 3.99
CA ALA A 142 -10.40 4.64 4.66
C ALA A 142 -10.90 5.74 3.71
N GLY A 143 -10.00 6.29 2.88
CA GLY A 143 -10.32 7.31 1.88
C GLY A 143 -11.39 6.87 0.88
N ILE A 144 -11.38 5.60 0.46
CA ILE A 144 -12.43 5.02 -0.41
C ILE A 144 -13.79 5.05 0.30
N THR A 145 -13.84 4.65 1.57
CA THR A 145 -15.10 4.70 2.32
C THR A 145 -15.58 6.14 2.48
N SER A 146 -14.69 7.09 2.80
CA SER A 146 -15.01 8.50 3.00
C SER A 146 -15.87 9.10 1.87
N GLY A 147 -15.52 8.80 0.62
CA GLY A 147 -16.23 9.32 -0.55
C GLY A 147 -17.64 8.75 -0.71
N SER A 148 -17.85 7.48 -0.35
CA SER A 148 -19.14 6.79 -0.52
C SER A 148 -20.26 7.32 0.39
N ILE A 149 -19.88 7.78 1.59
CA ILE A 149 -20.79 8.29 2.62
C ILE A 149 -20.73 9.82 2.78
N ALA A 150 -20.03 10.50 1.87
CA ALA A 150 -19.90 11.94 1.87
C ALA A 150 -21.27 12.67 1.88
N GLU A 151 -21.26 13.88 2.44
CA GLU A 151 -22.37 14.84 2.59
C GLU A 151 -23.48 14.51 3.59
N ARG A 152 -23.54 13.30 4.14
CA ARG A 152 -24.64 12.89 5.04
C ARG A 152 -24.24 12.23 6.35
N THR A 153 -22.98 11.80 6.46
CA THR A 153 -22.47 11.24 7.72
C THR A 153 -22.01 12.32 8.68
N GLN A 154 -22.40 12.15 9.94
CA GLN A 154 -21.94 13.00 11.03
C GLN A 154 -20.43 12.85 11.22
N PHE A 155 -19.73 13.97 11.33
CA PHE A 155 -18.28 14.02 11.33
C PHE A 155 -17.63 13.18 12.44
N VAL A 156 -18.16 13.23 13.67
CA VAL A 156 -17.60 12.47 14.80
C VAL A 156 -17.80 10.96 14.60
N SER A 157 -18.99 10.56 14.13
CA SER A 157 -19.28 9.15 13.81
C SER A 157 -18.33 8.61 12.75
N TYR A 158 -18.04 9.45 11.74
CA TYR A 158 -17.08 9.11 10.70
C TYR A 158 -15.66 8.91 11.23
N LEU A 159 -15.17 9.79 12.12
CA LEU A 159 -13.82 9.64 12.69
C LEU A 159 -13.66 8.37 13.53
N ILE A 160 -14.68 8.02 14.31
CA ILE A 160 -14.71 6.75 15.07
C ILE A 160 -14.68 5.57 14.11
N TYR A 161 -15.50 5.62 13.06
CA TYR A 161 -15.54 4.60 12.02
C TYR A 161 -14.18 4.42 11.34
N SER A 162 -13.54 5.53 10.92
CA SER A 162 -12.24 5.51 10.24
C SER A 162 -11.13 4.97 11.14
N SER A 163 -11.14 5.36 12.42
CA SER A 163 -10.22 4.85 13.44
C SER A 163 -10.36 3.32 13.63
N PHE A 164 -11.59 2.80 13.63
CA PHE A 164 -11.84 1.37 13.74
C PHE A 164 -11.48 0.61 12.45
N LEU A 165 -11.75 1.20 11.29
CA LEU A 165 -11.37 0.62 10.00
C LEU A 165 -9.86 0.48 9.91
N THR A 166 -9.11 1.55 10.15
CA THR A 166 -7.64 1.58 10.06
C THR A 166 -6.95 0.84 11.21
N GLY A 167 -7.48 0.90 12.42
CA GLY A 167 -6.88 0.27 13.61
C GLY A 167 -7.25 -1.20 13.82
N PHE A 168 -8.32 -1.70 13.21
CA PHE A 168 -8.83 -3.04 13.49
C PHE A 168 -9.27 -3.83 12.25
N VAL A 169 -10.24 -3.35 11.47
CA VAL A 169 -10.84 -4.14 10.38
C VAL A 169 -9.88 -4.36 9.20
N TYR A 170 -9.33 -3.28 8.64
CA TYR A 170 -8.34 -3.34 7.57
C TYR A 170 -7.10 -4.18 7.92
N PRO A 171 -6.42 -3.97 9.08
CA PRO A 171 -5.21 -4.70 9.39
C PRO A 171 -5.45 -6.20 9.59
N ILE A 172 -6.63 -6.63 10.04
CA ILE A 172 -6.98 -8.06 10.09
C ILE A 172 -7.05 -8.65 8.67
N VAL A 173 -7.66 -7.96 7.71
CA VAL A 173 -7.69 -8.44 6.31
C VAL A 173 -6.30 -8.43 5.68
N SER A 174 -5.50 -7.39 5.96
CA SER A 174 -4.09 -7.33 5.57
C SER A 174 -3.30 -8.51 6.14
N HIS A 175 -3.55 -8.88 7.40
CA HIS A 175 -2.92 -10.05 8.02
C HIS A 175 -3.21 -11.32 7.24
N TRP A 176 -4.45 -11.54 6.83
CA TRP A 176 -4.87 -12.75 6.13
C TRP A 176 -4.07 -12.97 4.84
N PHE A 177 -3.81 -11.90 4.09
CA PHE A 177 -3.27 -11.99 2.73
C PHE A 177 -1.76 -11.73 2.69
N TRP A 178 -1.25 -10.80 3.51
CA TRP A 178 0.12 -10.29 3.40
C TRP A 178 1.04 -10.68 4.55
N SER A 179 0.50 -11.16 5.68
CA SER A 179 1.36 -11.69 6.74
C SER A 179 1.89 -13.07 6.37
N ALA A 180 3.11 -13.41 6.80
CA ALA A 180 3.68 -14.74 6.57
C ALA A 180 2.82 -15.86 7.18
N ASP A 181 2.19 -15.57 8.32
CA ASP A 181 1.36 -16.53 9.05
C ASP A 181 -0.12 -16.46 8.67
N GLY A 182 -0.53 -15.50 7.84
CA GLY A 182 -1.93 -15.25 7.48
C GLY A 182 -2.59 -16.49 6.88
N TRP A 183 -3.85 -16.79 7.23
CA TRP A 183 -4.52 -18.03 6.81
C TRP A 183 -4.68 -18.17 5.29
N ALA A 184 -4.78 -17.04 4.57
CA ALA A 184 -4.92 -16.99 3.13
C ALA A 184 -3.59 -16.64 2.42
N SER A 185 -2.52 -16.39 3.16
CA SER A 185 -1.29 -15.84 2.61
C SER A 185 -0.60 -16.82 1.66
N PRO A 186 -0.09 -16.35 0.51
CA PRO A 186 0.71 -17.17 -0.40
C PRO A 186 2.12 -17.44 0.15
N ALA A 187 2.51 -16.78 1.26
CA ALA A 187 3.80 -16.98 1.91
C ALA A 187 3.80 -18.11 2.95
N ARG A 188 2.65 -18.75 3.22
CA ARG A 188 2.59 -19.88 4.15
C ARG A 188 3.42 -21.05 3.64
N ALA A 189 4.15 -21.70 4.53
CA ALA A 189 4.89 -22.93 4.22
C ALA A 189 3.96 -24.13 3.97
N GLU A 190 2.78 -24.14 4.60
CA GLU A 190 1.83 -25.25 4.55
C GLU A 190 0.37 -24.77 4.64
N ASN A 191 -0.57 -25.65 4.27
CA ASN A 191 -2.01 -25.40 4.29
C ASN A 191 -2.42 -24.16 3.47
N LEU A 192 -1.82 -24.00 2.28
CA LEU A 192 -2.18 -22.93 1.35
C LEU A 192 -3.65 -23.05 0.92
N LEU A 193 -4.40 -21.95 1.05
CA LEU A 193 -5.76 -21.86 0.54
C LEU A 193 -5.77 -22.16 -0.97
N PHE A 194 -6.56 -23.15 -1.39
CA PHE A 194 -6.64 -23.63 -2.78
C PHE A 194 -5.28 -24.04 -3.39
N GLY A 195 -4.28 -24.38 -2.56
CA GLY A 195 -2.96 -24.81 -3.01
C GLY A 195 -1.99 -23.68 -3.41
N SER A 196 -2.44 -22.42 -3.44
CA SER A 196 -1.60 -21.26 -3.79
C SER A 196 -1.60 -20.13 -2.75
N GLY A 197 -2.62 -20.04 -1.90
CA GLY A 197 -2.95 -18.81 -1.19
C GLY A 197 -3.55 -17.75 -2.12
N VAL A 198 -3.89 -16.60 -1.56
CA VAL A 198 -4.47 -15.47 -2.29
C VAL A 198 -3.36 -14.54 -2.76
N ILE A 199 -3.22 -14.40 -4.08
CA ILE A 199 -2.25 -13.49 -4.68
C ILE A 199 -2.93 -12.13 -4.88
N ASP A 200 -2.71 -11.23 -3.93
CA ASP A 200 -3.09 -9.83 -4.03
C ASP A 200 -1.83 -8.96 -3.97
N PHE A 201 -1.31 -8.60 -5.15
CA PHE A 201 0.02 -8.00 -5.27
C PHE A 201 0.12 -6.61 -4.61
N ALA A 202 -0.89 -5.75 -4.83
CA ALA A 202 -0.87 -4.37 -4.36
C ALA A 202 -2.17 -3.95 -3.66
N GLY A 203 -3.10 -4.85 -3.38
CA GLY A 203 -4.27 -4.53 -2.53
C GLY A 203 -5.56 -4.30 -3.29
N SER A 204 -5.77 -4.97 -4.42
CA SER A 204 -7.09 -5.00 -5.06
C SER A 204 -8.16 -5.59 -4.13
N GLY A 205 -7.80 -6.61 -3.35
CA GLY A 205 -8.63 -7.13 -2.26
C GLY A 205 -8.45 -6.32 -0.98
N VAL A 206 -7.23 -6.29 -0.44
CA VAL A 206 -6.92 -5.78 0.90
C VAL A 206 -7.27 -4.29 1.07
N VAL A 207 -7.07 -3.47 0.03
CA VAL A 207 -7.37 -2.03 0.08
C VAL A 207 -8.68 -1.72 -0.63
N HIS A 208 -8.78 -2.04 -1.93
CA HIS A 208 -9.89 -1.57 -2.76
C HIS A 208 -11.20 -2.30 -2.47
N LEU A 209 -11.19 -3.62 -2.36
CA LEU A 209 -12.40 -4.38 -2.01
C LEU A 209 -12.82 -4.12 -0.56
N VAL A 210 -11.89 -4.09 0.39
CA VAL A 210 -12.21 -3.73 1.79
C VAL A 210 -12.83 -2.34 1.87
N GLY A 211 -12.18 -1.33 1.30
CA GLY A 211 -12.71 0.04 1.28
C GLY A 211 -14.04 0.15 0.53
N GLY A 212 -14.19 -0.57 -0.59
CA GLY A 212 -15.41 -0.59 -1.40
C GLY A 212 -16.59 -1.25 -0.69
N ILE A 213 -16.38 -2.40 -0.03
CA ILE A 213 -17.42 -3.09 0.74
C ILE A 213 -17.78 -2.30 2.00
N ALA A 214 -16.79 -1.73 2.69
CA ALA A 214 -17.04 -0.91 3.85
C ALA A 214 -17.81 0.38 3.46
N GLY A 215 -17.47 0.98 2.32
CA GLY A 215 -18.23 2.09 1.74
C GLY A 215 -19.63 1.71 1.26
N LEU A 216 -19.82 0.52 0.68
CA LEU A 216 -21.13 0.00 0.30
C LEU A 216 -22.05 -0.14 1.52
N TRP A 217 -21.57 -0.79 2.59
CA TRP A 217 -22.31 -0.94 3.84
C TRP A 217 -22.56 0.41 4.51
N GLY A 218 -21.57 1.31 4.52
CA GLY A 218 -21.75 2.67 5.01
C GLY A 218 -22.86 3.41 4.25
N ALA A 219 -22.86 3.36 2.92
CA ALA A 219 -23.86 4.01 2.10
C ALA A 219 -25.27 3.41 2.28
N LEU A 220 -25.36 2.09 2.51
CA LEU A 220 -26.62 1.40 2.82
C LEU A 220 -27.19 1.85 4.16
N ILE A 221 -26.36 1.91 5.21
CA ILE A 221 -26.77 2.27 6.58
C ILE A 221 -27.15 3.75 6.66
N GLU A 222 -26.35 4.64 6.07
CA GLU A 222 -26.60 6.09 6.05
C GLU A 222 -27.78 6.46 5.16
N GLY A 223 -28.11 5.60 4.19
CA GLY A 223 -29.15 5.84 3.21
C GLY A 223 -28.78 6.87 2.14
N PRO A 224 -29.73 7.20 1.25
CA PRO A 224 -29.48 8.10 0.15
C PRO A 224 -29.36 9.56 0.59
N ARG A 225 -28.55 10.33 -0.14
CA ARG A 225 -28.49 11.78 0.02
C ARG A 225 -29.87 12.40 -0.18
N ILE A 226 -30.20 13.40 0.63
CA ILE A 226 -31.41 14.22 0.43
C ILE A 226 -31.37 14.83 -0.98
N GLY A 227 -32.44 14.60 -1.75
CA GLY A 227 -32.57 15.02 -3.14
C GLY A 227 -31.96 14.05 -4.17
N ARG A 228 -31.46 12.87 -3.76
CA ARG A 228 -30.97 11.85 -4.69
C ARG A 228 -32.08 11.16 -5.47
N PHE A 229 -33.27 11.05 -4.87
CA PHE A 229 -34.45 10.42 -5.47
C PHE A 229 -35.63 11.38 -5.38
N ASP A 230 -36.46 11.44 -6.44
CA ASP A 230 -37.71 12.19 -6.46
C ASP A 230 -38.83 11.44 -5.71
N HIS A 231 -40.04 12.01 -5.65
CA HIS A 231 -41.18 11.41 -4.96
C HIS A 231 -41.62 10.07 -5.57
N GLU A 232 -41.30 9.83 -6.84
CA GLU A 232 -41.55 8.56 -7.53
C GLU A 232 -40.38 7.56 -7.40
N GLY A 233 -39.34 7.90 -6.64
CA GLY A 233 -38.16 7.06 -6.42
C GLY A 233 -37.17 7.05 -7.59
N ARG A 234 -37.33 7.93 -8.58
CA ARG A 234 -36.41 8.00 -9.72
C ARG A 234 -35.14 8.75 -9.33
N SER A 235 -34.00 8.30 -9.87
CA SER A 235 -32.69 8.90 -9.60
C SER A 235 -32.59 10.30 -10.18
N VAL A 236 -32.25 11.27 -9.34
CA VAL A 236 -31.93 12.65 -9.72
C VAL A 236 -30.41 12.83 -9.75
N ALA A 237 -29.89 13.38 -10.85
CA ALA A 237 -28.47 13.63 -11.02
C ALA A 237 -27.98 14.68 -10.01
N MET A 238 -26.99 14.32 -9.19
CA MET A 238 -26.35 15.23 -8.24
C MET A 238 -24.93 15.51 -8.73
N ARG A 239 -24.78 16.53 -9.57
CA ARG A 239 -23.48 16.93 -10.11
C ARG A 239 -22.54 17.41 -9.01
N GLY A 240 -21.27 17.02 -9.12
CA GLY A 240 -20.19 17.60 -8.33
C GLY A 240 -20.00 19.08 -8.68
N HIS A 241 -19.40 19.83 -7.76
CA HIS A 241 -19.28 21.27 -7.90
C HIS A 241 -18.07 21.74 -8.73
N SER A 242 -17.09 20.86 -8.99
CA SER A 242 -15.88 21.24 -9.74
C SER A 242 -15.25 20.06 -10.49
N GLY A 243 -15.39 20.05 -11.82
CA GLY A 243 -14.70 19.10 -12.69
C GLY A 243 -13.18 19.26 -12.65
N THR A 244 -12.67 20.49 -12.46
CA THR A 244 -11.21 20.75 -12.34
C THR A 244 -10.61 20.02 -11.15
N LEU A 245 -11.30 20.03 -9.99
CA LEU A 245 -10.84 19.30 -8.81
C LEU A 245 -10.91 17.79 -9.02
N VAL A 246 -11.93 17.28 -9.72
CA VAL A 246 -12.03 15.86 -10.10
C VAL A 246 -10.85 15.44 -10.98
N VAL A 247 -10.49 16.25 -11.98
CA VAL A 247 -9.35 15.97 -12.87
C VAL A 247 -8.02 16.04 -12.12
N LEU A 248 -7.81 17.09 -11.30
CA LEU A 248 -6.61 17.22 -10.48
C LEU A 248 -6.45 16.03 -9.53
N GLY A 249 -7.54 15.64 -8.86
CA GLY A 249 -7.56 14.47 -7.98
C GLY A 249 -7.20 13.19 -8.72
N THR A 250 -7.79 12.97 -9.89
CA THR A 250 -7.51 11.80 -10.75
C THR A 250 -6.04 11.69 -11.12
N PHE A 251 -5.39 12.78 -11.55
CA PHE A 251 -3.97 12.76 -11.90
C PHE A 251 -3.06 12.56 -10.68
N LEU A 252 -3.39 13.13 -9.52
CA LEU A 252 -2.65 12.91 -8.28
C LEU A 252 -2.77 11.46 -7.80
N LEU A 253 -3.94 10.85 -7.93
CA LEU A 253 -4.14 9.43 -7.65
C LEU A 253 -3.31 8.56 -8.60
N TRP A 254 -3.34 8.84 -9.92
CA TRP A 254 -2.53 8.11 -10.90
C TRP A 254 -1.04 8.21 -10.56
N PHE A 255 -0.55 9.42 -10.24
CA PHE A 255 0.83 9.61 -9.80
C PHE A 255 1.18 8.78 -8.56
N GLY A 256 0.31 8.79 -7.55
CA GLY A 256 0.50 7.98 -6.34
C GLY A 256 0.45 6.47 -6.59
N TRP A 257 -0.31 6.01 -7.59
CA TRP A 257 -0.40 4.60 -7.98
C TRP A 257 0.94 4.00 -8.43
N TYR A 258 1.91 4.82 -8.85
CA TYR A 258 3.27 4.32 -9.11
C TYR A 258 3.96 3.85 -7.83
N GLY A 259 3.77 4.54 -6.70
CA GLY A 259 4.24 4.05 -5.39
C GLY A 259 3.39 2.90 -4.86
N PHE A 260 2.09 2.90 -5.15
CA PHE A 260 1.17 1.86 -4.71
C PHE A 260 1.48 0.51 -5.37
N ASN A 261 1.46 0.46 -6.71
CA ASN A 261 1.69 -0.79 -7.42
C ASN A 261 3.17 -1.14 -7.48
N ALA A 262 4.01 -0.24 -8.03
CA ALA A 262 5.41 -0.57 -8.23
C ALA A 262 6.11 -0.77 -6.88
N GLY A 263 5.81 0.06 -5.86
CA GLY A 263 6.36 -0.09 -4.50
C GLY A 263 6.01 -1.38 -3.77
N SER A 264 4.98 -2.12 -4.22
CA SER A 264 4.53 -3.36 -3.56
C SER A 264 5.52 -4.53 -3.70
N PHE A 265 6.63 -4.34 -4.43
CA PHE A 265 7.79 -5.25 -4.35
C PHE A 265 8.55 -5.15 -3.01
N LEU A 266 8.35 -4.07 -2.23
CA LEU A 266 8.94 -3.79 -0.91
C LEU A 266 10.46 -3.57 -0.88
N ASN A 267 11.20 -4.13 -1.82
CA ASN A 267 12.62 -3.91 -2.07
C ASN A 267 12.84 -3.77 -3.59
N ILE A 268 14.00 -3.28 -4.02
CA ILE A 268 14.34 -3.09 -5.43
C ILE A 268 15.64 -3.80 -5.80
N LEU A 269 16.58 -3.92 -4.86
CA LEU A 269 17.88 -4.54 -5.10
C LEU A 269 17.80 -6.06 -4.93
N LYS A 270 17.22 -6.71 -5.94
CA LYS A 270 17.22 -8.18 -6.04
C LYS A 270 17.59 -8.59 -7.46
N VAL A 271 18.73 -9.25 -7.59
CA VAL A 271 19.21 -9.81 -8.86
C VAL A 271 18.38 -11.05 -9.20
N TYR A 272 18.04 -11.21 -10.48
CA TYR A 272 17.48 -12.44 -11.00
C TYR A 272 18.57 -13.23 -11.73
N GLY A 273 18.80 -14.48 -11.32
CA GLY A 273 19.90 -15.29 -11.83
C GLY A 273 21.25 -14.84 -11.29
N ASP A 274 22.26 -14.82 -12.16
CA ASP A 274 23.65 -14.50 -11.80
C ASP A 274 23.91 -12.99 -11.71
N SER A 275 24.96 -12.63 -10.96
CA SER A 275 25.42 -11.25 -10.82
C SER A 275 25.92 -10.67 -12.15
N GLY A 276 25.78 -9.35 -12.32
CA GLY A 276 26.15 -8.65 -13.56
C GLY A 276 25.06 -8.60 -14.63
N SER A 277 23.87 -9.13 -14.35
CA SER A 277 22.69 -9.01 -15.21
C SER A 277 22.13 -7.57 -15.22
N TYR A 278 21.67 -7.09 -16.38
CA TYR A 278 20.88 -5.86 -16.51
C TYR A 278 19.42 -6.06 -16.05
N TYR A 279 19.02 -7.31 -15.79
CA TYR A 279 17.68 -7.72 -15.44
C TYR A 279 17.62 -8.18 -13.97
N GLY A 280 16.65 -7.62 -13.25
CA GLY A 280 16.42 -7.92 -11.84
C GLY A 280 15.05 -7.42 -11.39
N GLN A 281 14.84 -7.32 -10.08
CA GLN A 281 13.58 -6.81 -9.55
C GLN A 281 13.33 -5.36 -9.94
N TRP A 282 14.38 -4.54 -10.14
CA TRP A 282 14.25 -3.20 -10.75
C TRP A 282 13.56 -3.23 -12.12
N SER A 283 13.77 -4.28 -12.92
CA SER A 283 13.06 -4.48 -14.20
C SER A 283 11.60 -4.88 -13.99
N ALA A 284 11.30 -5.69 -12.97
CA ALA A 284 9.93 -6.08 -12.61
C ALA A 284 9.12 -4.89 -12.05
N VAL A 285 9.75 -4.04 -11.23
CA VAL A 285 9.21 -2.75 -10.77
C VAL A 285 8.89 -1.85 -11.96
N GLY A 286 9.83 -1.69 -12.90
CA GLY A 286 9.62 -0.92 -14.12
C GLY A 286 8.48 -1.47 -14.98
N ARG A 287 8.41 -2.80 -15.16
CA ARG A 287 7.31 -3.46 -15.88
C ARG A 287 5.96 -3.21 -15.20
N THR A 288 5.92 -3.22 -13.88
CA THR A 288 4.71 -2.96 -13.09
C THR A 288 4.23 -1.52 -13.22
N ALA A 289 5.16 -0.57 -13.29
CA ALA A 289 4.82 0.82 -13.60
C ALA A 289 4.22 0.94 -15.01
N VAL A 290 4.81 0.27 -16.02
CA VAL A 290 4.25 0.23 -17.39
C VAL A 290 2.84 -0.35 -17.41
N THR A 291 2.60 -1.49 -16.75
CA THR A 291 1.26 -2.08 -16.70
C THR A 291 0.26 -1.20 -15.95
N THR A 292 0.70 -0.48 -14.92
CA THR A 292 -0.12 0.51 -14.20
C THR A 292 -0.56 1.64 -15.14
N THR A 293 0.36 2.19 -15.93
CA THR A 293 0.05 3.21 -16.95
C THR A 293 -0.91 2.68 -18.01
N LEU A 294 -0.60 1.51 -18.60
CA LEU A 294 -1.42 0.94 -19.68
C LEU A 294 -2.84 0.61 -19.20
N ALA A 295 -3.00 0.11 -17.97
CA ALA A 295 -4.31 -0.14 -17.38
C ALA A 295 -5.13 1.16 -17.21
N GLY A 296 -4.52 2.22 -16.66
CA GLY A 296 -5.16 3.53 -16.54
C GLY A 296 -5.56 4.13 -17.90
N CYS A 297 -4.68 4.06 -18.90
CA CYS A 297 -4.96 4.50 -20.26
C CYS A 297 -6.12 3.71 -20.89
N ALA A 298 -6.08 2.38 -20.82
CA ALA A 298 -7.12 1.53 -21.38
C ALA A 298 -8.48 1.78 -20.72
N ALA A 299 -8.51 1.93 -19.39
CA ALA A 299 -9.73 2.26 -18.65
C ALA A 299 -10.30 3.63 -19.07
N ALA A 300 -9.47 4.66 -19.17
CA ALA A 300 -9.91 6.00 -19.58
C ALA A 300 -10.52 6.01 -20.99
N LEU A 301 -9.84 5.36 -21.95
CA LEU A 301 -10.31 5.26 -23.34
C LEU A 301 -11.59 4.42 -23.44
N THR A 302 -11.68 3.31 -22.69
CA THR A 302 -12.88 2.45 -22.66
C THR A 302 -14.08 3.23 -22.12
N THR A 303 -13.93 3.95 -21.01
CA THR A 303 -14.99 4.77 -20.41
C THR A 303 -15.47 5.89 -21.36
N LEU A 304 -14.55 6.51 -22.10
CA LEU A 304 -14.89 7.53 -23.10
C LEU A 304 -15.71 6.93 -24.25
N LEU A 305 -15.27 5.79 -24.79
CA LEU A 305 -15.97 5.09 -25.87
C LEU A 305 -17.35 4.62 -25.45
N GLU A 306 -17.47 4.03 -24.25
CA GLU A 306 -18.75 3.60 -23.71
C GLU A 306 -19.73 4.78 -23.58
N SER A 307 -19.25 5.91 -23.10
CA SER A 307 -20.09 7.11 -22.93
C SER A 307 -20.50 7.75 -24.26
N ALA A 308 -19.66 7.64 -25.30
CA ALA A 308 -20.03 8.04 -26.65
C ALA A 308 -21.09 7.11 -27.27
N CYS A 309 -21.05 5.80 -26.96
CA CYS A 309 -22.04 4.83 -27.42
C CYS A 309 -23.38 4.91 -26.66
N TYR A 310 -23.37 5.37 -25.41
CA TYR A 310 -24.56 5.48 -24.56
C TYR A 310 -24.76 6.92 -24.04
N PRO A 311 -25.11 7.89 -24.92
CA PRO A 311 -25.18 9.32 -24.54
C PRO A 311 -26.23 9.66 -23.46
N GLY A 312 -27.09 8.72 -23.06
CA GLY A 312 -28.04 8.87 -21.95
C GLY A 312 -27.46 8.73 -20.54
N THR A 313 -26.17 8.38 -20.37
CA THR A 313 -25.55 8.08 -19.06
C THR A 313 -24.75 9.22 -18.42
N GLY A 314 -24.72 10.42 -19.02
CA GLY A 314 -24.43 11.66 -18.27
C GLY A 314 -22.98 12.12 -18.21
N MET A 315 -22.17 11.91 -19.24
CA MET A 315 -20.96 12.72 -19.46
C MET A 315 -21.24 13.85 -20.46
N HIS A 316 -21.80 14.95 -19.94
CA HIS A 316 -21.77 16.28 -20.56
C HIS A 316 -21.39 17.32 -19.51
#